data_AF-A0A971QA22-F1
#
_entry.id   AF-A0A971QA22-F1
#
_cell.length_a   1.000
_cell.length_b   1.000
_cell.length_c   1.000
_cell.angle_alpha   90.00
_cell.angle_beta   90.00
_cell.angle_gamma   90.00
#
_symmetry.space_group_name_H-M   'P 1'
#
loop_
_entity.id
_entity.type
_entity.pdbx_description
1 polymer ?
#
loop_
_entity_poly.entity_id
_entity_poly.type
_entity_poly.pdbx_seq_one_letter_code
_entity_poly.pdbx_strand_id
1 'polypeptide(L)'
;MHWTFRALTIALLTGGAALAAGVDFQAGDNGRMAFAVDGAMMAEGFSVRIVKPEWTGTFDDVTRTEVLKLEPGQSRFDNTVADVATYQVTAEKKDSSVAVTYDLEFIKETPIEHASVVVYIPISFAQQGGTLSTSSQSDVPFPARCEKKFIYSGLTELLSWTNGLGQGITLRLPSPTYVQIQDNRVFEWSVFELNIRLPGDGKVGKSSFTLTVEPGAAKTEKPQPFVDRYGQCTKKEWPGKVTADEQLAADIEDEARWLERFGGRPDQWDEFGGLEGSKERFGLKATGFFHVA
;
A
#
# COMPACT_ATOMS: atom_id res chain seq x y z
N MET A 1 7.22 1.43 -14.79
CA MET A 1 7.05 2.67 -14.01
C MET A 1 7.68 2.46 -12.64
N HIS A 2 8.86 3.04 -12.39
CA HIS A 2 9.50 3.00 -11.07
C HIS A 2 9.01 4.18 -10.24
N TRP A 3 8.30 3.90 -9.15
CA TRP A 3 7.93 4.89 -8.15
C TRP A 3 9.11 5.07 -7.18
N THR A 4 9.70 6.26 -7.15
CA THR A 4 10.69 6.63 -6.13
C THR A 4 9.94 7.23 -4.95
N PHE A 5 9.75 6.45 -3.87
CA PHE A 5 9.31 6.98 -2.59
C PHE A 5 10.43 7.84 -2.01
N ARG A 6 10.30 9.17 -2.06
CA ARG A 6 11.08 10.04 -1.17
C ARG A 6 10.40 10.00 0.20
N ALA A 7 10.93 9.15 1.09
CA ALA A 7 10.61 9.20 2.50
C ALA A 7 11.05 10.57 3.06
N LEU A 8 10.12 11.48 3.29
CA LEU A 8 10.37 12.63 4.14
C LEU A 8 10.14 12.19 5.59
N THR A 9 11.19 11.66 6.20
CA THR A 9 11.22 11.37 7.64
C THR A 9 11.31 12.70 8.38
N ILE A 10 10.18 13.22 8.87
CA ILE A 10 10.19 14.21 9.95
C ILE A 10 10.18 13.43 11.26
N ALA A 11 11.36 13.09 11.76
CA ALA A 11 11.53 12.60 13.12
C ALA A 11 11.62 13.81 14.06
N LEU A 12 10.51 14.17 14.68
CA LEU A 12 10.53 15.00 15.89
C LEU A 12 10.72 14.07 17.09
N LEU A 13 11.98 13.94 17.52
CA LEU A 13 12.34 13.42 18.83
C LEU A 13 11.94 14.44 19.90
N THR A 14 10.77 14.26 20.50
CA THR A 14 10.46 14.83 21.81
C THR A 14 9.80 13.76 22.67
N GLY A 15 10.50 13.34 23.72
CA GLY A 15 9.91 12.52 24.77
C GLY A 15 8.79 13.29 25.48
N GLY A 16 7.66 12.62 25.71
CA GLY A 16 6.55 13.16 26.48
C GLY A 16 5.20 12.72 25.94
N ALA A 17 4.52 11.84 26.68
CA ALA A 17 3.15 11.34 26.49
C ALA A 17 2.87 10.65 25.14
N ALA A 18 2.33 9.43 25.20
CA ALA A 18 1.73 8.81 24.02
C ALA A 18 0.59 9.71 23.53
N LEU A 19 0.81 10.44 22.44
CA LEU A 19 -0.26 11.09 21.68
C LEU A 19 -1.28 9.99 21.37
N ALA A 20 -2.55 10.26 21.67
CA ALA A 20 -3.63 9.35 21.27
C ALA A 20 -3.48 9.07 19.77
N ALA A 21 -3.37 7.80 19.39
CA ALA A 21 -3.18 7.40 17.99
C ALA A 21 -4.29 8.04 17.14
N GLY A 22 -3.91 9.00 16.32
CA GLY A 22 -4.81 9.71 15.42
C GLY A 22 -4.71 9.13 14.02
N VAL A 23 -5.79 9.25 13.24
CA VAL A 23 -5.70 9.03 11.80
C VAL A 23 -5.10 10.27 11.16
N ASP A 24 -4.00 10.08 10.45
CA ASP A 24 -3.47 11.07 9.53
C ASP A 24 -3.92 10.74 8.11
N PHE A 25 -4.15 11.78 7.32
CA PHE A 25 -4.47 11.63 5.91
C PHE A 25 -3.59 12.55 5.07
N GLN A 26 -3.25 12.09 3.87
CA GLN A 26 -2.46 12.84 2.91
C GLN A 26 -3.15 12.83 1.55
N ALA A 27 -3.19 14.01 0.93
CA ALA A 27 -3.56 14.20 -0.46
C ALA A 27 -2.34 13.98 -1.34
N GLY A 28 -2.34 12.93 -2.17
CA GLY A 28 -1.33 12.75 -3.20
C GLY A 28 -1.53 13.73 -4.37
N ASP A 29 -0.45 14.05 -5.09
CA ASP A 29 -0.47 14.95 -6.25
C ASP A 29 -1.36 14.45 -7.39
N ASN A 30 -1.69 13.15 -7.40
CA ASN A 30 -2.59 12.49 -8.35
C ASN A 30 -4.06 12.48 -7.88
N GLY A 31 -4.40 13.25 -6.84
CA GLY A 31 -5.76 13.31 -6.30
C GLY A 31 -6.19 12.13 -5.45
N ARG A 32 -5.27 11.21 -5.16
CA ARG A 32 -5.58 10.04 -4.34
C ARG A 32 -5.28 10.34 -2.88
N MET A 33 -6.23 10.01 -2.01
CA MET A 33 -6.00 10.10 -0.57
C MET A 33 -5.31 8.84 -0.06
N ALA A 34 -4.50 9.03 0.96
CA ALA A 34 -3.89 7.97 1.75
C ALA A 34 -4.12 8.22 3.24
N PHE A 35 -4.31 7.15 4.00
CA PHE A 35 -4.48 7.18 5.45
C PHE A 35 -3.33 6.44 6.12
N ALA A 36 -2.83 7.02 7.19
CA ALA A 36 -1.79 6.46 8.02
C ALA A 36 -2.15 6.56 9.51
N VAL A 37 -1.62 5.64 10.30
CA VAL A 37 -1.69 5.68 11.77
C VAL A 37 -0.27 5.53 12.30
N ASP A 38 0.18 6.51 13.08
CA ASP A 38 1.56 6.62 13.59
C ASP A 38 2.62 6.38 12.50
N GLY A 39 2.42 6.99 11.33
CA GLY A 39 3.32 6.89 10.17
C GLY A 39 3.23 5.59 9.36
N ALA A 40 2.47 4.58 9.81
CA ALA A 40 2.25 3.36 9.05
C ALA A 40 1.08 3.54 8.06
N MET A 41 1.31 3.26 6.77
CA MET A 41 0.29 3.32 5.73
C MET A 41 -0.80 2.25 5.96
N MET A 42 -2.05 2.69 6.06
CA MET A 42 -3.21 1.82 6.33
C MET A 42 -4.01 1.55 5.06
N ALA A 43 -4.17 2.56 4.22
CA ALA A 43 -4.81 2.45 2.92
C ALA A 43 -4.49 3.65 2.03
N GLU A 44 -4.56 3.46 0.73
CA GLU A 44 -4.37 4.52 -0.26
C GLU A 44 -5.36 4.40 -1.42
N GLY A 45 -5.38 5.39 -2.31
CA GLY A 45 -6.04 5.24 -3.60
C GLY A 45 -7.54 5.46 -3.61
N PHE A 46 -8.11 6.11 -2.58
CA PHE A 46 -9.54 6.46 -2.45
C PHE A 46 -10.05 7.22 -3.68
N SER A 47 -10.51 6.48 -4.68
CA SER A 47 -10.90 7.00 -6.00
C SER A 47 -12.26 6.47 -6.40
N VAL A 48 -13.05 7.28 -7.10
CA VAL A 48 -14.37 6.84 -7.58
C VAL A 48 -14.21 6.12 -8.92
N ARG A 49 -14.81 4.94 -9.04
CA ARG A 49 -15.00 4.22 -10.30
C ARG A 49 -16.49 4.10 -10.61
N ILE A 50 -16.86 4.41 -11.85
CA ILE A 50 -18.20 4.18 -12.39
C ILE A 50 -18.11 2.98 -13.34
N VAL A 51 -18.84 1.92 -13.00
CA VAL A 51 -18.76 0.62 -13.68
C VAL A 51 -19.85 0.52 -14.74
N LYS A 52 -19.47 0.10 -15.95
CA LYS A 52 -20.40 -0.12 -17.07
C LYS A 52 -21.25 -1.38 -16.82
N PRO A 53 -22.48 -1.45 -17.37
CA PRO A 53 -23.24 -2.68 -17.40
C PRO A 53 -22.43 -3.83 -18.02
N GLU A 54 -22.72 -5.05 -17.59
CA GLU A 54 -22.12 -6.30 -18.10
C GLU A 54 -20.60 -6.41 -17.85
N TRP A 55 -20.05 -5.60 -16.94
CA TRP A 55 -18.65 -5.63 -16.49
C TRP A 55 -17.61 -5.64 -17.63
N THR A 56 -17.89 -4.91 -18.71
CA THR A 56 -16.99 -4.78 -19.88
C THR A 56 -15.87 -3.75 -19.68
N GLY A 57 -15.79 -3.17 -18.48
CA GLY A 57 -14.82 -2.16 -18.10
C GLY A 57 -15.44 -1.04 -17.26
N THR A 58 -14.69 0.04 -17.11
CA THR A 58 -15.08 1.25 -16.38
C THR A 58 -15.18 2.42 -17.34
N PHE A 59 -15.90 3.47 -16.93
CA PHE A 59 -15.74 4.79 -17.54
C PHE A 59 -14.45 5.39 -16.94
N ASP A 60 -13.27 4.95 -17.40
CA ASP A 60 -12.00 5.10 -16.65
C ASP A 60 -11.23 6.40 -16.90
N ASP A 61 -11.75 7.33 -17.69
CA ASP A 61 -11.06 8.60 -17.91
C ASP A 61 -11.43 9.60 -16.82
N VAL A 62 -10.70 9.52 -15.69
CA VAL A 62 -10.54 10.69 -14.81
C VAL A 62 -9.71 11.71 -15.59
N THR A 63 -10.38 12.65 -16.25
CA THR A 63 -9.75 13.57 -17.22
C THR A 63 -9.11 14.79 -16.58
N ARG A 64 -9.44 15.08 -15.32
CA ARG A 64 -8.90 16.22 -14.59
C ARG A 64 -9.02 15.95 -13.09
N THR A 65 -7.93 16.17 -12.36
CA THR A 65 -7.91 16.23 -10.91
C THR A 65 -7.44 17.62 -10.53
N GLU A 66 -8.27 18.40 -9.86
CA GLU A 66 -7.82 19.61 -9.19
C GLU A 66 -7.75 19.36 -7.68
N VAL A 67 -6.55 19.48 -7.13
CA VAL A 67 -6.33 19.43 -5.69
C VAL A 67 -6.50 20.84 -5.15
N LEU A 68 -7.64 21.09 -4.50
CA LEU A 68 -7.85 22.32 -3.74
C LEU A 68 -7.53 22.02 -2.29
N LYS A 69 -6.36 22.47 -1.82
CA LYS A 69 -6.06 22.52 -0.38
C LYS A 69 -7.00 23.56 0.23
N LEU A 70 -7.90 23.10 1.08
CA LEU A 70 -8.77 23.96 1.88
C LEU A 70 -8.00 24.40 3.14
N GLU A 71 -8.70 24.95 4.13
CA GLU A 71 -8.16 25.30 5.45
C GLU A 71 -7.33 24.16 6.07
N PRO A 72 -6.43 24.44 7.04
CA PRO A 72 -5.63 23.41 7.70
C PRO A 72 -6.50 22.24 8.20
N GLY A 73 -6.20 21.02 7.73
CA GLY A 73 -6.96 19.81 8.08
C GLY A 73 -8.08 19.43 7.11
N GLN A 74 -8.24 20.16 6.00
CA GLN A 74 -9.19 19.85 4.92
C GLN A 74 -8.50 19.66 3.57
N SER A 75 -8.95 18.69 2.79
CA SER A 75 -8.57 18.54 1.36
C SER A 75 -9.80 18.35 0.50
N ARG A 76 -9.81 18.97 -0.69
CA ARG A 76 -10.83 18.79 -1.72
C ARG A 76 -10.20 18.32 -3.03
N PHE A 77 -10.86 17.37 -3.67
CA PHE A 77 -10.50 16.86 -5.00
C PHE A 77 -11.71 16.95 -5.93
N ASP A 78 -11.57 17.71 -7.01
CA ASP A 78 -12.58 17.74 -8.06
C ASP A 78 -12.13 16.87 -9.22
N ASN A 79 -12.96 15.91 -9.61
CA ASN A 79 -12.69 14.96 -10.67
C ASN A 79 -13.85 14.85 -11.65
N THR A 80 -13.54 14.68 -12.92
CA THR A 80 -14.54 14.46 -13.98
C THR A 80 -14.36 13.06 -14.56
N VAL A 81 -15.47 12.32 -14.69
CA VAL A 81 -15.51 11.01 -15.34
C VAL A 81 -16.23 11.13 -16.68
N ALA A 82 -15.45 11.15 -17.76
CA ALA A 82 -15.87 10.99 -19.16
C ALA A 82 -17.31 11.41 -19.53
N ASP A 83 -17.66 12.71 -19.46
CA ASP A 83 -18.98 13.27 -19.81
C ASP A 83 -20.20 12.60 -19.12
N VAL A 84 -19.99 11.76 -18.10
CA VAL A 84 -21.04 10.97 -17.43
C VAL A 84 -21.40 11.58 -16.09
N ALA A 85 -20.36 11.87 -15.30
CA ALA A 85 -20.51 12.43 -13.96
C ALA A 85 -19.29 13.26 -13.58
N THR A 86 -19.52 14.19 -12.67
CA THR A 86 -18.47 14.83 -11.88
C THR A 86 -18.54 14.29 -10.47
N TYR A 87 -17.40 14.25 -9.79
CA TYR A 87 -17.40 13.99 -8.35
C TYR A 87 -16.41 14.88 -7.62
N GLN A 88 -16.82 15.29 -6.44
CA GLN A 88 -16.00 16.01 -5.47
C GLN A 88 -15.75 15.09 -4.29
N VAL A 89 -14.49 15.00 -3.84
CA VAL A 89 -14.13 14.32 -2.61
C VAL A 89 -13.64 15.35 -1.61
N THR A 90 -14.26 15.39 -0.44
CA THR A 90 -13.86 16.28 0.67
C THR A 90 -13.44 15.43 1.86
N ALA A 91 -12.23 15.65 2.37
CA ALA A 91 -11.76 15.05 3.62
C ALA A 91 -11.63 16.13 4.69
N GLU A 92 -12.21 15.89 5.87
CA GLU A 92 -12.23 16.80 7.01
C GLU A 92 -11.78 16.06 8.28
N LYS A 93 -10.64 16.46 8.85
CA LYS A 93 -10.17 15.90 10.14
C LYS A 93 -10.99 16.45 11.30
N LYS A 94 -11.53 15.57 12.14
CA LYS A 94 -12.28 15.87 13.37
C LYS A 94 -11.67 15.06 14.51
N ASP A 95 -10.93 15.75 15.37
CA ASP A 95 -10.16 15.14 16.46
C ASP A 95 -9.21 14.05 15.94
N SER A 96 -9.45 12.78 16.32
CA SER A 96 -8.69 11.61 15.88
C SER A 96 -9.24 10.94 14.62
N SER A 97 -10.37 11.42 14.09
CA SER A 97 -11.08 10.84 12.94
C SER A 97 -10.99 11.73 11.71
N VAL A 98 -11.32 11.18 10.54
CA VAL A 98 -11.45 11.91 9.28
C VAL A 98 -12.79 11.57 8.64
N ALA A 99 -13.65 12.55 8.45
CA ALA A 99 -14.85 12.40 7.64
C ALA A 99 -14.47 12.55 6.16
N VAL A 100 -14.91 11.62 5.32
CA VAL A 100 -14.68 11.64 3.88
C VAL A 100 -16.02 11.63 3.17
N THR A 101 -16.32 12.72 2.48
CA THR A 101 -17.55 12.94 1.72
C THR A 101 -17.27 12.83 0.23
N TYR A 102 -18.07 12.02 -0.45
CA TYR A 102 -18.12 11.87 -1.90
C TYR A 102 -19.41 12.48 -2.40
N ASP A 103 -19.31 13.62 -3.08
CA ASP A 103 -20.43 14.25 -3.77
C ASP A 103 -20.34 13.91 -5.25
N LEU A 104 -21.30 13.13 -5.75
CA LEU A 104 -21.37 12.66 -7.13
C LEU A 104 -22.53 13.36 -7.84
N GLU A 105 -22.27 13.91 -9.03
CA GLU A 105 -23.29 14.50 -9.88
C GLU A 105 -23.27 13.84 -11.26
N PHE A 106 -24.31 13.07 -11.56
CA PHE A 106 -24.51 12.55 -12.92
C PHE A 106 -25.05 13.69 -13.79
N ILE A 107 -24.28 14.07 -14.81
CA ILE A 107 -24.62 15.18 -15.71
C ILE A 107 -25.46 14.73 -16.91
N LYS A 108 -25.47 13.42 -17.19
CA LYS A 108 -26.33 12.79 -18.19
C LYS A 108 -26.77 11.41 -17.70
N GLU A 109 -27.96 10.99 -18.11
CA GLU A 109 -28.44 9.65 -17.85
C GLU A 109 -27.51 8.64 -18.53
N THR A 110 -26.92 7.77 -17.71
CA THR A 110 -25.92 6.80 -18.14
C THR A 110 -26.26 5.47 -17.52
N PRO A 111 -26.42 4.40 -18.30
CA PRO A 111 -26.60 3.09 -17.71
C PRO A 111 -25.29 2.69 -17.01
N ILE A 112 -25.39 2.41 -15.70
CA ILE A 112 -24.27 1.96 -14.88
C ILE A 112 -24.64 0.66 -14.19
N GLU A 113 -23.66 -0.17 -13.89
CA GLU A 113 -23.86 -1.28 -12.96
C GLU A 113 -23.83 -0.77 -11.52
N HIS A 114 -22.85 0.08 -11.20
CA HIS A 114 -22.72 0.77 -9.93
C HIS A 114 -21.64 1.85 -10.00
N ALA A 115 -21.65 2.78 -9.03
CA ALA A 115 -20.50 3.59 -8.67
C ALA A 115 -19.84 3.00 -7.41
N SER A 116 -18.52 3.13 -7.29
CA SER A 116 -17.78 2.64 -6.13
C SER A 116 -16.61 3.53 -5.78
N VAL A 117 -16.25 3.58 -4.49
CA VAL A 117 -14.93 4.00 -4.06
C VAL A 117 -14.02 2.79 -4.07
N VAL A 118 -12.86 2.94 -4.68
CA VAL A 118 -11.80 1.95 -4.64
C VAL A 118 -10.69 2.43 -3.75
N VAL A 119 -10.20 1.52 -2.92
CA VAL A 119 -9.17 1.73 -1.92
C VAL A 119 -8.19 0.56 -1.99
N TYR A 120 -6.91 0.83 -1.85
CA TYR A 120 -5.85 -0.16 -1.81
C TYR A 120 -5.34 -0.34 -0.39
N ILE A 121 -5.35 -1.58 0.07
CA ILE A 121 -4.79 -1.98 1.36
C ILE A 121 -3.45 -2.70 1.08
N PRO A 122 -2.34 -2.28 1.71
CA PRO A 122 -1.02 -2.84 1.44
C PRO A 122 -0.97 -4.36 1.65
N ILE A 123 -0.27 -5.07 0.75
CA ILE A 123 -0.09 -6.53 0.86
C ILE A 123 0.71 -6.95 2.11
N SER A 124 1.44 -6.01 2.71
CA SER A 124 2.18 -6.22 3.96
C SER A 124 1.27 -6.67 5.11
N PHE A 125 -0.02 -6.34 5.09
CA PHE A 125 -0.99 -6.81 6.09
C PHE A 125 -1.04 -8.34 6.14
N ALA A 126 -1.04 -9.02 4.99
CA ALA A 126 -0.97 -10.49 4.96
C ALA A 126 0.38 -11.03 5.46
N GLN A 127 1.47 -10.30 5.23
CA GLN A 127 2.82 -10.73 5.61
C GLN A 127 3.15 -10.48 7.08
N GLN A 128 2.45 -9.55 7.72
CA GLN A 128 2.70 -9.11 9.08
C GLN A 128 1.70 -9.73 10.08
N GLY A 129 0.71 -10.50 9.62
CA GLY A 129 -0.33 -11.06 10.49
C GLY A 129 -1.44 -10.06 10.80
N GLY A 130 -1.77 -9.20 9.84
CA GLY A 130 -2.89 -8.29 9.92
C GLY A 130 -4.24 -9.01 9.85
N THR A 131 -5.26 -8.35 10.38
CA THR A 131 -6.63 -8.88 10.46
C THR A 131 -7.64 -7.87 9.94
N LEU A 132 -8.80 -8.37 9.56
CA LEU A 132 -9.95 -7.68 9.02
C LEU A 132 -11.17 -8.01 9.88
N SER A 133 -11.98 -7.01 10.22
CA SER A 133 -13.27 -7.19 10.87
C SER A 133 -14.35 -6.40 10.15
N THR A 134 -15.55 -6.95 10.11
CA THR A 134 -16.78 -6.33 9.61
C THR A 134 -17.83 -6.30 10.72
N SER A 135 -19.02 -5.77 10.46
CA SER A 135 -20.14 -5.85 11.41
C SER A 135 -20.52 -7.29 11.79
N SER A 136 -20.20 -8.29 10.96
CA SER A 136 -20.61 -9.70 11.17
C SER A 136 -19.44 -10.66 11.42
N GLN A 137 -18.19 -10.23 11.23
CA GLN A 137 -17.00 -11.08 11.38
C GLN A 137 -15.91 -10.29 12.10
N SER A 138 -15.22 -10.89 13.07
CA SER A 138 -14.09 -10.25 13.76
C SER A 138 -12.80 -11.01 13.50
N ASP A 139 -11.71 -10.27 13.36
CA ASP A 139 -10.34 -10.75 13.35
C ASP A 139 -10.04 -11.82 12.30
N VAL A 140 -10.67 -11.72 11.12
CA VAL A 140 -10.37 -12.57 9.97
C VAL A 140 -8.98 -12.21 9.45
N PRO A 141 -8.00 -13.14 9.40
CA PRO A 141 -6.66 -12.81 8.93
C PRO A 141 -6.66 -12.45 7.45
N PHE A 142 -5.80 -11.51 7.06
CA PHE A 142 -5.49 -11.34 5.64
C PHE A 142 -4.74 -12.60 5.14
N PRO A 143 -5.13 -13.15 3.97
CA PRO A 143 -4.61 -14.44 3.54
C PRO A 143 -3.14 -14.32 3.12
N ALA A 144 -2.27 -15.18 3.67
CA ALA A 144 -0.85 -15.18 3.35
C ALA A 144 -0.57 -15.48 1.87
N ARG A 145 -1.41 -16.30 1.23
CA ARG A 145 -1.35 -16.65 -0.21
C ARG A 145 -2.66 -16.32 -0.89
N CYS A 146 -2.61 -16.13 -2.21
CA CYS A 146 -3.82 -15.91 -3.01
C CYS A 146 -4.54 -17.25 -3.22
N GLU A 147 -5.59 -17.49 -2.45
CA GLU A 147 -6.40 -18.72 -2.54
C GLU A 147 -7.70 -18.50 -3.32
N LYS A 148 -8.29 -17.31 -3.18
CA LYS A 148 -9.54 -16.92 -3.82
C LYS A 148 -9.53 -15.43 -4.13
N LYS A 149 -10.32 -15.03 -5.13
CA LYS A 149 -10.45 -13.64 -5.57
C LYS A 149 -11.01 -12.74 -4.46
N PHE A 150 -12.06 -13.16 -3.75
CA PHE A 150 -12.73 -12.33 -2.75
C PHE A 150 -12.53 -12.85 -1.33
N ILE A 151 -11.94 -12.00 -0.49
CA ILE A 151 -11.75 -12.24 0.94
C ILE A 151 -13.09 -12.05 1.66
N TYR A 152 -13.76 -10.93 1.34
CA TYR A 152 -15.07 -10.56 1.86
C TYR A 152 -15.93 -9.96 0.74
N SER A 153 -17.24 -10.20 0.78
CA SER A 153 -18.22 -9.61 -0.13
C SER A 153 -19.58 -9.58 0.58
N GLY A 154 -20.10 -8.40 0.92
CA GLY A 154 -21.34 -8.32 1.69
C GLY A 154 -21.69 -6.91 2.16
N LEU A 155 -22.85 -6.78 2.82
CA LEU A 155 -23.27 -5.54 3.46
C LEU A 155 -22.62 -5.41 4.84
N THR A 156 -22.10 -4.22 5.14
CA THR A 156 -21.56 -3.89 6.46
C THR A 156 -21.73 -2.40 6.78
N GLU A 157 -21.81 -2.06 8.06
CA GLU A 157 -21.78 -0.66 8.55
C GLU A 157 -20.40 -0.30 9.13
N LEU A 158 -19.64 -1.32 9.51
CA LEU A 158 -18.31 -1.20 10.07
C LEU A 158 -17.35 -2.08 9.29
N LEU A 159 -16.20 -1.52 8.93
CA LEU A 159 -15.11 -2.26 8.31
C LEU A 159 -13.82 -1.80 8.95
N SER A 160 -13.08 -2.68 9.59
CA SER A 160 -11.81 -2.34 10.24
C SER A 160 -10.73 -3.32 9.83
N TRP A 161 -9.50 -2.84 9.82
CA TRP A 161 -8.34 -3.70 9.66
C TRP A 161 -7.18 -3.20 10.49
N THR A 162 -6.36 -4.15 10.95
CA THR A 162 -5.16 -3.88 11.73
C THR A 162 -3.96 -4.56 11.09
N ASN A 163 -2.80 -3.92 11.14
CA ASN A 163 -1.54 -4.51 10.74
C ASN A 163 -1.00 -5.43 11.84
N GLY A 164 0.15 -6.04 11.58
CA GLY A 164 0.80 -6.93 12.54
C GLY A 164 1.33 -6.29 13.82
N LEU A 165 1.34 -4.96 13.90
CA LEU A 165 1.76 -4.19 15.07
C LEU A 165 0.54 -3.70 15.88
N GLY A 166 -0.68 -4.08 15.48
CA GLY A 166 -1.90 -3.67 16.16
C GLY A 166 -2.39 -2.26 15.80
N GLN A 167 -1.70 -1.55 14.89
CA GLN A 167 -2.17 -0.29 14.33
C GLN A 167 -3.24 -0.60 13.29
N GLY A 168 -4.28 0.21 13.19
CA GLY A 168 -5.35 -0.03 12.25
C GLY A 168 -6.26 1.17 12.07
N ILE A 169 -7.22 1.04 11.16
CA ILE A 169 -8.30 2.00 10.99
C ILE A 169 -9.64 1.28 10.98
N THR A 170 -10.69 2.02 11.30
CA THR A 170 -12.09 1.62 11.17
C THR A 170 -12.81 2.59 10.25
N LEU A 171 -13.44 2.07 9.21
CA LEU A 171 -14.41 2.79 8.41
C LEU A 171 -15.80 2.60 9.01
N ARG A 172 -16.46 3.71 9.35
CA ARG A 172 -17.90 3.76 9.62
C ARG A 172 -18.63 4.20 8.35
N LEU A 173 -19.54 3.36 7.89
CA LEU A 173 -20.35 3.57 6.70
C LEU A 173 -21.74 4.10 7.15
N PRO A 174 -22.38 4.99 6.38
CA PRO A 174 -23.60 5.70 6.81
C PRO A 174 -24.85 4.81 6.92
N SER A 175 -24.83 3.65 6.29
CA SER A 175 -25.84 2.58 6.37
C SER A 175 -25.18 1.26 5.97
N PRO A 176 -25.84 0.09 6.10
CA PRO A 176 -25.30 -1.16 5.58
C PRO A 176 -24.99 -0.98 4.10
N THR A 177 -23.69 -0.95 3.79
CA THR A 177 -23.17 -0.62 2.48
C THR A 177 -22.49 -1.86 1.93
N TYR A 178 -22.71 -2.14 0.65
CA TYR A 178 -22.06 -3.27 0.02
C TYR A 178 -20.57 -2.98 -0.14
N VAL A 179 -19.75 -3.80 0.47
CA VAL A 179 -18.30 -3.74 0.33
C VAL A 179 -17.75 -5.08 -0.13
N GLN A 180 -16.64 -5.01 -0.85
CA GLN A 180 -15.92 -6.18 -1.33
C GLN A 180 -14.44 -5.97 -1.10
N ILE A 181 -13.76 -6.98 -0.59
CA ILE A 181 -12.31 -7.00 -0.46
C ILE A 181 -11.78 -8.10 -1.37
N GLN A 182 -11.04 -7.67 -2.37
CA GLN A 182 -10.45 -8.50 -3.40
C GLN A 182 -8.94 -8.66 -3.17
N ASP A 183 -8.45 -9.87 -3.40
CA ASP A 183 -7.01 -10.15 -3.50
C ASP A 183 -6.57 -9.96 -4.95
N ASN A 184 -5.92 -8.83 -5.25
CA ASN A 184 -5.49 -8.51 -6.61
C ASN A 184 -4.30 -9.35 -7.08
N ARG A 185 -3.73 -10.23 -6.24
CA ARG A 185 -2.69 -11.18 -6.67
C ARG A 185 -3.22 -12.16 -7.73
N VAL A 186 -4.54 -12.36 -7.82
CA VAL A 186 -5.17 -13.10 -8.94
C VAL A 186 -4.92 -12.45 -10.31
N PHE A 187 -4.56 -11.16 -10.31
CA PHE A 187 -4.17 -10.37 -11.48
C PHE A 187 -2.68 -9.96 -11.42
N GLU A 188 -1.85 -10.72 -10.71
CA GLU A 188 -0.42 -10.47 -10.53
C GLU A 188 -0.07 -9.12 -9.87
N TRP A 189 -1.03 -8.49 -9.19
CA TRP A 189 -0.80 -7.23 -8.48
C TRP A 189 -0.80 -7.45 -6.96
N SER A 190 0.34 -7.16 -6.32
CA SER A 190 0.56 -7.38 -4.89
C SER A 190 -0.12 -6.33 -4.01
N VAL A 191 -1.45 -6.33 -3.98
CA VAL A 191 -2.28 -5.43 -3.17
C VAL A 191 -3.64 -6.06 -2.88
N PHE A 192 -4.30 -5.63 -1.80
CA PHE A 192 -5.72 -5.91 -1.61
C PHE A 192 -6.53 -4.70 -2.08
N GLU A 193 -7.62 -4.93 -2.81
CA GLU A 193 -8.52 -3.86 -3.27
C GLU A 193 -9.82 -3.93 -2.47
N LEU A 194 -10.12 -2.85 -1.75
CA LEU A 194 -11.42 -2.61 -1.13
C LEU A 194 -12.28 -1.79 -2.11
N ASN A 195 -13.44 -2.33 -2.45
CA ASN A 195 -14.47 -1.66 -3.21
C ASN A 195 -15.67 -1.37 -2.29
N ILE A 196 -16.07 -0.10 -2.19
CA ILE A 196 -17.22 0.36 -1.41
C ILE A 196 -18.26 0.89 -2.39
N ARG A 197 -19.45 0.29 -2.45
CA ARG A 197 -20.49 0.78 -3.36
C ARG A 197 -21.06 2.11 -2.89
N LEU A 198 -21.14 3.05 -3.82
CA LEU A 198 -21.76 4.35 -3.62
C LEU A 198 -23.24 4.32 -4.04
N PRO A 199 -24.10 5.13 -3.40
CA PRO A 199 -25.45 5.35 -3.87
C PRO A 199 -25.44 6.08 -5.21
N GLY A 200 -26.15 5.53 -6.20
CA GLY A 200 -26.33 6.12 -7.53
C GLY A 200 -26.89 5.11 -8.52
N ASP A 201 -27.84 5.54 -9.34
CA ASP A 201 -28.51 4.70 -10.35
C ASP A 201 -28.20 5.14 -11.79
N GLY A 202 -27.28 6.10 -11.96
CA GLY A 202 -26.88 6.63 -13.26
C GLY A 202 -27.86 7.66 -13.84
N LYS A 203 -28.95 7.99 -13.14
CA LYS A 203 -29.85 9.09 -13.55
C LYS A 203 -29.24 10.44 -13.23
N VAL A 204 -29.64 11.44 -13.99
CA VAL A 204 -29.23 12.83 -13.77
C VAL A 204 -29.62 13.28 -12.36
N GLY A 205 -28.66 13.84 -11.64
CA GLY A 205 -28.86 14.33 -10.28
C GLY A 205 -27.64 14.22 -9.40
N LYS A 206 -27.80 14.67 -8.16
CA LYS A 206 -26.75 14.69 -7.13
C LYS A 206 -26.98 13.59 -6.12
N SER A 207 -25.89 12.96 -5.70
CA SER A 207 -25.82 11.97 -4.64
C SER A 207 -24.65 12.32 -3.74
N SER A 208 -24.79 12.09 -2.43
CA SER A 208 -23.72 12.31 -1.47
C SER A 208 -23.56 11.09 -0.57
N PHE A 209 -22.32 10.73 -0.28
CA PHE A 209 -21.98 9.62 0.59
C PHE A 209 -20.84 10.02 1.50
N THR A 210 -21.06 9.95 2.81
CA THR A 210 -20.03 10.28 3.81
C THR A 210 -19.69 9.05 4.63
N LEU A 211 -18.41 8.70 4.66
CA LEU A 211 -17.85 7.71 5.57
C LEU A 211 -16.96 8.39 6.61
N THR A 212 -16.75 7.75 7.75
CA THR A 212 -15.79 8.23 8.76
C THR A 212 -14.65 7.23 8.90
N VAL A 213 -13.42 7.71 8.86
CA VAL A 213 -12.20 6.94 9.13
C VAL A 213 -11.77 7.25 10.56
N GLU A 214 -11.75 6.23 11.40
CA GLU A 214 -11.36 6.32 12.81
C GLU A 214 -10.11 5.48 13.06
N PRO A 215 -9.31 5.79 14.11
CA PRO A 215 -8.27 4.88 14.56
C PRO A 215 -8.91 3.54 14.92
N GLY A 216 -8.29 2.45 14.48
CA GLY A 216 -8.67 1.12 14.89
C GLY A 216 -8.51 0.97 16.41
N ALA A 217 -9.33 0.10 17.01
CA ALA A 217 -9.12 -0.25 18.42
C ALA A 217 -7.70 -0.80 18.57
N ALA A 218 -6.88 -0.13 19.39
CA ALA A 218 -5.52 -0.59 19.67
C ALA A 218 -5.61 -2.00 20.24
N LYS A 219 -4.97 -2.96 19.58
CA LYS A 219 -4.79 -4.29 20.19
C LYS A 219 -3.97 -4.08 21.46
N THR A 220 -4.50 -4.50 22.61
CA THR A 220 -3.89 -4.31 23.94
C THR A 220 -2.59 -5.09 24.14
N GLU A 221 -2.25 -5.96 23.19
CA GLU A 221 -0.99 -6.69 23.18
C GLU A 221 0.15 -5.75 22.81
N LYS A 222 1.27 -5.85 23.55
CA LYS A 222 2.47 -5.07 23.20
C LYS A 222 2.86 -5.39 21.75
N PRO A 223 3.09 -4.38 20.90
CA PRO A 223 3.56 -4.63 19.54
C PRO A 223 4.85 -5.44 19.61
N GLN A 224 4.83 -6.63 19.03
CA GLN A 224 6.02 -7.45 18.93
C GLN A 224 6.99 -6.76 17.95
N PRO A 225 8.26 -6.55 18.33
CA PRO A 225 9.23 -5.90 17.45
C PRO A 225 9.32 -6.68 16.14
N PHE A 226 9.27 -5.97 15.01
CA PHE A 226 9.35 -6.61 13.68
C PHE A 226 10.78 -7.03 13.33
N VAL A 227 11.77 -6.46 14.01
CA VAL A 227 13.20 -6.63 13.76
C VAL A 227 13.84 -7.20 15.02
N ASP A 228 14.59 -8.31 14.87
CA ASP A 228 15.34 -8.93 15.94
C ASP A 228 16.67 -8.20 16.21
N ARG A 229 17.46 -8.70 17.18
CA ARG A 229 18.74 -8.08 17.54
C ARG A 229 19.80 -8.11 16.44
N TYR A 230 19.62 -8.93 15.41
CA TYR A 230 20.51 -9.03 14.26
C TYR A 230 20.02 -8.21 13.06
N GLY A 231 18.93 -7.44 13.22
CA GLY A 231 18.37 -6.66 12.12
C GLY A 231 17.46 -7.48 11.18
N GLN A 232 17.06 -8.70 11.56
CA GLN A 232 16.26 -9.59 10.72
C GLN A 232 14.78 -9.59 11.12
N CYS A 233 13.89 -9.97 10.19
CA CYS A 233 12.46 -10.08 10.46
C CYS A 233 12.12 -11.14 11.53
N THR A 234 11.43 -10.74 12.60
CA THR A 234 11.02 -11.64 13.71
C THR A 234 9.89 -12.60 13.33
N LYS A 235 9.09 -12.26 12.31
CA LYS A 235 7.85 -12.97 11.97
C LYS A 235 8.01 -14.05 10.90
N LYS A 236 9.16 -14.12 10.25
CA LYS A 236 9.41 -15.09 9.16
C LYS A 236 10.65 -15.92 9.48
N GLU A 237 10.60 -17.16 9.05
CA GLU A 237 11.74 -18.08 9.06
C GLU A 237 12.18 -18.35 7.62
N TRP A 238 13.48 -18.35 7.37
CA TRP A 238 14.07 -18.66 6.07
C TRP A 238 15.45 -19.31 6.24
N PRO A 239 15.93 -20.09 5.24
CA PRO A 239 17.26 -20.68 5.29
C PRO A 239 18.35 -19.60 5.43
N GLY A 240 19.26 -19.78 6.40
CA GLY A 240 20.34 -18.84 6.67
C GLY A 240 19.95 -17.66 7.58
N LYS A 241 18.74 -17.64 8.16
CA LYS A 241 18.41 -16.66 9.20
C LYS A 241 19.28 -16.91 10.44
N VAL A 242 19.95 -15.86 10.93
CA VAL A 242 20.81 -15.92 12.12
C VAL A 242 19.92 -15.91 13.37
N THR A 243 20.08 -16.92 14.23
CA THR A 243 19.35 -17.06 15.50
C THR A 243 20.29 -16.95 16.70
N ALA A 244 21.60 -17.15 16.53
CA ALA A 244 22.58 -17.17 17.60
C ALA A 244 23.91 -16.48 17.18
N ASP A 245 24.67 -15.92 18.12
CA ASP A 245 25.96 -15.26 17.82
C ASP A 245 27.00 -16.27 17.31
N GLU A 246 26.90 -17.52 17.76
CA GLU A 246 27.77 -18.63 17.35
C GLU A 246 27.66 -18.92 15.84
N GLN A 247 26.51 -18.65 15.22
CA GLN A 247 26.35 -18.80 13.77
C GLN A 247 27.13 -17.73 13.02
N LEU A 248 27.15 -16.48 13.50
CA LEU A 248 27.96 -15.43 12.89
C LEU A 248 29.46 -15.75 13.01
N ALA A 249 29.89 -16.30 14.15
CA ALA A 249 31.26 -16.73 14.33
C ALA A 249 31.62 -17.90 13.39
N ALA A 250 30.72 -18.87 13.24
CA ALA A 250 30.91 -19.99 12.32
C ALA A 250 30.95 -19.52 10.85
N ASP A 251 30.09 -18.58 10.46
CA ASP A 251 30.06 -18.01 9.11
C ASP A 251 31.40 -17.33 8.75
N ILE A 252 32.02 -16.62 9.70
CA ILE A 252 33.36 -16.03 9.51
C ILE A 252 34.40 -17.11 9.22
N GLU A 253 34.39 -18.23 9.96
CA GLU A 253 35.32 -19.33 9.73
C GLU A 253 35.06 -20.06 8.40
N ASP A 254 33.80 -20.28 8.06
CA ASP A 254 33.41 -20.92 6.81
C ASP A 254 33.76 -20.06 5.60
N GLU A 255 33.53 -18.75 5.67
CA GLU A 255 33.93 -17.80 4.65
C GLU A 255 35.45 -17.76 4.50
N ALA A 256 36.21 -17.74 5.60
CA ALA A 256 37.67 -17.80 5.55
C ALA A 256 38.17 -19.08 4.86
N ARG A 257 37.64 -20.25 5.23
CA ARG A 257 37.96 -21.54 4.58
C ARG A 257 37.56 -21.55 3.10
N TRP A 258 36.44 -20.90 2.75
CA TRP A 258 36.01 -20.78 1.36
C TRP A 258 36.97 -19.88 0.55
N LEU A 259 37.37 -18.73 1.09
CA LEU A 259 38.32 -17.81 0.47
C LEU A 259 39.71 -18.45 0.28
N GLU A 260 40.18 -19.22 1.26
CA GLU A 260 41.43 -19.98 1.13
C GLU A 260 41.35 -21.00 -0.01
N ARG A 261 40.24 -21.74 -0.12
CA ARG A 261 40.02 -22.70 -1.22
C ARG A 261 39.82 -22.03 -2.57
N PHE A 262 39.24 -20.84 -2.60
CA PHE A 262 39.05 -20.08 -3.83
C PHE A 262 40.39 -19.78 -4.51
N GLY A 263 41.49 -19.68 -3.74
CA GLY A 263 42.84 -19.65 -4.29
C GLY A 263 43.22 -18.34 -4.98
N GLY A 264 42.36 -17.31 -4.88
CA GLY A 264 42.57 -15.99 -5.45
C GLY A 264 42.01 -15.84 -6.86
N ARG A 265 42.67 -15.01 -7.68
CA ARG A 265 42.21 -14.68 -9.03
C ARG A 265 42.33 -15.92 -9.96
N PRO A 266 41.30 -16.27 -10.75
CA PRO A 266 41.42 -17.30 -11.79
C PRO A 266 42.58 -17.02 -12.76
N ASP A 267 43.31 -18.06 -13.18
CA ASP A 267 44.47 -17.94 -14.08
C ASP A 267 44.14 -17.25 -15.40
N GLN A 268 42.92 -17.44 -15.90
CA GLN A 268 42.43 -16.84 -17.15
C GLN A 268 42.15 -15.33 -17.05
N TRP A 269 42.28 -14.73 -15.86
CA TRP A 269 42.06 -13.30 -15.65
C TRP A 269 43.39 -12.56 -15.52
N ASP A 270 43.48 -11.39 -16.16
CA ASP A 270 44.56 -10.43 -15.97
C ASP A 270 44.45 -9.70 -14.60
N GLU A 271 45.43 -8.84 -14.29
CA GLU A 271 45.47 -8.11 -13.01
C GLU A 271 44.32 -7.15 -12.75
N PHE A 272 43.56 -6.79 -13.79
CA PHE A 272 42.40 -5.90 -13.70
C PHE A 272 41.07 -6.67 -13.76
N GLY A 273 41.12 -8.02 -13.78
CA GLY A 273 39.93 -8.87 -13.91
C GLY A 273 39.42 -9.04 -15.34
N GLY A 274 40.20 -8.60 -16.34
CA GLY A 274 39.93 -8.83 -17.76
C GLY A 274 40.33 -10.25 -18.18
N LEU A 275 39.84 -10.71 -19.34
CA LEU A 275 40.25 -12.01 -19.89
C LEU A 275 41.68 -11.89 -20.46
N GLU A 276 42.60 -12.72 -19.98
CA GLU A 276 43.99 -12.71 -20.44
C GLU A 276 44.07 -12.96 -21.96
N GLY A 277 44.94 -12.21 -22.66
CA GLY A 277 45.13 -12.30 -24.12
C GLY A 277 44.00 -11.71 -24.98
N SER A 278 42.96 -11.15 -24.36
CA SER A 278 41.84 -10.53 -25.08
C SER A 278 42.26 -9.31 -25.90
N LYS A 279 43.22 -8.53 -25.41
CA LYS A 279 43.78 -7.36 -26.10
C LYS A 279 44.33 -7.74 -27.48
N GLU A 280 45.16 -8.78 -27.55
CA GLU A 280 45.79 -9.27 -28.78
C GLU A 280 44.74 -9.92 -29.69
N ARG A 281 43.82 -10.71 -29.13
CA ARG A 281 42.77 -11.40 -29.87
C ARG A 281 41.82 -10.43 -30.59
N PHE A 282 41.48 -9.31 -29.96
CA PHE A 282 40.48 -8.36 -30.46
C PHE A 282 41.07 -7.03 -30.93
N GLY A 283 42.39 -6.86 -30.91
CA GLY A 283 43.06 -5.64 -31.36
C GLY A 283 42.74 -4.41 -30.51
N LEU A 284 42.51 -4.60 -29.21
CA LEU A 284 42.12 -3.51 -28.29
C LEU A 284 43.32 -2.64 -27.91
N LYS A 285 43.08 -1.34 -27.71
CA LYS A 285 44.12 -0.39 -27.31
C LYS A 285 44.23 -0.32 -25.79
N ALA A 286 45.38 -0.66 -25.21
CA ALA A 286 45.62 -0.41 -23.79
C ALA A 286 45.80 1.09 -23.52
N THR A 287 44.82 1.74 -22.88
CA THR A 287 44.85 3.18 -22.57
C THR A 287 45.23 3.50 -21.13
N GLY A 288 45.34 2.48 -20.26
CA GLY A 288 45.52 2.65 -18.80
C GLY A 288 44.22 2.93 -18.05
N PHE A 289 43.09 2.95 -18.73
CA PHE A 289 41.76 3.13 -18.16
C PHE A 289 40.80 2.09 -18.76
N PHE A 290 39.77 1.71 -18.01
CA PHE A 290 38.66 0.95 -18.58
C PHE A 290 37.99 1.77 -19.69
N HIS A 291 37.76 1.16 -20.85
CA HIS A 291 37.06 1.79 -21.96
C HIS A 291 36.29 0.75 -22.77
N VAL A 292 35.34 1.22 -23.57
CA VAL A 292 34.71 0.41 -24.62
C VAL A 292 35.52 0.53 -25.90
N ALA A 293 35.53 -0.53 -26.71
CA ALA A 293 36.24 -0.58 -27.98
C ALA A 293 35.68 0.44 -28.99
#